data_AF-A0A8X6LUL1-F1
#
_entry.id   AF-A0A8X6LUL1-F1
#
_cell.length_a   1.000
_cell.length_b   1.000
_cell.length_c   1.000
_cell.angle_alpha   90.00
_cell.angle_beta   90.00
_cell.angle_gamma   90.00
#
_symmetry.space_group_name_H-M   'P 1'
#
loop_
_entity.id
_entity.type
_entity.pdbx_description
1 polymer ?
#
loop_
_entity_poly.entity_id
_entity_poly.type
_entity_poly.pdbx_seq_one_letter_code
_entity_poly.pdbx_strand_id
1 'polypeptide(L)'
;MLGRKSSRAPLKPMCIPRLELNGTLLLARVYAILCNCLKEHVINIYAWTGSQVVLFWLSAPPRKWKPFVANRTSEILDIIPHNNWYYVPTKENPADLGSRGMPPKDLPDYRLWWEGPPWK
;
A
#
# COMPACT_ATOMS: atom_id res chain seq x y z
N MET A 1 -17.04 -15.29 -31.64
CA MET A 1 -15.71 -15.13 -30.99
C MET A 1 -15.47 -13.66 -30.71
N LEU A 2 -15.12 -13.34 -29.46
CA LEU A 2 -14.83 -12.00 -28.94
C LEU A 2 -13.54 -11.42 -29.54
N GLY A 3 -13.48 -10.10 -29.68
CA GLY A 3 -12.26 -9.40 -30.08
C GLY A 3 -12.32 -7.88 -29.96
N ARG A 4 -12.94 -7.31 -28.91
CA ARG A 4 -12.85 -5.86 -28.67
C ARG A 4 -11.52 -5.53 -28.00
N LYS A 5 -10.54 -5.18 -28.82
CA LYS A 5 -9.22 -4.68 -28.41
C LYS A 5 -9.42 -3.33 -27.71
N SER A 6 -9.44 -3.33 -26.38
CA SER A 6 -9.44 -2.10 -25.59
C SER A 6 -8.06 -1.46 -25.70
N SER A 7 -7.94 -0.44 -26.55
CA SER A 7 -6.75 0.39 -26.62
C SER A 7 -6.58 1.10 -25.27
N ARG A 8 -5.69 0.59 -24.41
CA ARG A 8 -5.30 1.28 -23.18
C ARG A 8 -4.59 2.57 -23.60
N ALA A 9 -5.17 3.71 -23.23
CA ALA A 9 -4.52 5.02 -23.37
C ALA A 9 -3.09 4.95 -22.82
N PRO A 10 -2.11 5.63 -23.44
CA PRO A 10 -0.73 5.61 -22.95
C PRO A 10 -0.70 6.24 -21.56
N LEU A 11 -0.61 5.38 -20.54
CA LEU A 11 -0.39 5.80 -19.16
C LEU A 11 0.96 6.51 -19.16
N LYS A 12 1.00 7.79 -18.79
CA LYS A 12 2.28 8.47 -18.51
C LYS A 12 3.09 7.54 -17.60
N PRO A 13 4.35 7.19 -17.96
CA PRO A 13 5.15 6.29 -17.16
C PRO A 13 5.18 6.78 -15.72
N MET A 14 4.60 5.99 -14.82
CA MET A 14 4.57 6.31 -13.41
C MET A 14 5.80 5.68 -12.76
N CYS A 15 6.65 6.51 -12.14
CA CYS A 15 7.81 6.00 -11.42
C CYS A 15 7.38 5.08 -10.26
N ILE A 16 8.21 4.08 -9.94
CA ILE A 16 7.97 3.11 -8.87
C ILE A 16 7.50 3.78 -7.55
N PRO A 17 8.14 4.87 -7.06
CA PRO A 17 7.69 5.51 -5.82
C PRO A 17 6.24 6.03 -5.86
N ARG A 18 5.77 6.48 -7.03
CA ARG A 18 4.38 6.93 -7.18
C ARG A 18 3.40 5.76 -7.21
N LEU A 19 3.81 4.60 -7.71
CA LEU A 19 3.02 3.38 -7.65
C LEU A 19 2.90 2.89 -6.20
N GLU A 20 4.02 2.88 -5.46
CA GLU A 20 4.03 2.52 -4.04
C GLU A 20 3.16 3.45 -3.20
N LEU A 21 3.19 4.76 -3.47
CA LEU A 21 2.31 5.73 -2.82
C LEU A 21 0.83 5.48 -3.13
N ASN A 22 0.50 5.12 -4.38
CA ASN A 22 -0.88 4.75 -4.73
C ASN A 22 -1.33 3.45 -4.05
N GLY A 23 -0.45 2.46 -3.94
CA GLY A 23 -0.75 1.23 -3.20
C GLY A 23 -1.02 1.52 -1.72
N THR A 24 -0.23 2.42 -1.13
CA THR A 24 -0.41 2.89 0.25
C THR A 24 -1.73 3.63 0.44
N LEU A 25 -2.11 4.48 -0.53
CA LEU A 25 -3.42 5.16 -0.51
C LEU A 25 -4.58 4.17 -0.63
N LEU A 26 -4.46 3.16 -1.49
CA LEU A 26 -5.48 2.12 -1.63
C LEU A 26 -5.67 1.36 -0.31
N LEU A 27 -4.57 1.00 0.38
CA LEU A 27 -4.62 0.37 1.69
C LEU A 27 -5.41 1.22 2.70
N ALA A 28 -5.08 2.51 2.80
CA ALA A 28 -5.77 3.43 3.71
C ALA A 28 -7.28 3.50 3.42
N ARG A 29 -7.67 3.61 2.14
CA ARG A 29 -9.10 3.63 1.74
C ARG A 29 -9.82 2.33 2.08
N VAL A 30 -9.20 1.18 1.81
CA VAL A 30 -9.78 -0.12 2.16
C VAL A 30 -9.97 -0.24 3.67
N TYR A 31 -8.98 0.19 4.45
CA TYR A 31 -9.09 0.26 5.91
C TYR A 31 -10.27 1.13 6.35
N ALA A 32 -10.44 2.32 5.78
CA ALA A 32 -11.56 3.21 6.11
C ALA A 32 -12.93 2.54 5.82
N ILE A 33 -13.04 1.81 4.70
CA ILE A 33 -14.25 1.04 4.36
C ILE A 33 -14.48 -0.06 5.40
N LEU A 34 -13.45 -0.81 5.79
CA LEU A 34 -13.57 -1.87 6.78
C LEU A 34 -14.02 -1.35 8.14
N CYS A 35 -13.49 -0.22 8.61
CA CYS A 35 -13.95 0.42 9.84
C CYS A 35 -15.44 0.79 9.78
N ASN A 36 -15.89 1.33 8.65
CA ASN A 36 -17.30 1.67 8.46
C ASN A 36 -18.21 0.44 8.42
N CYS A 37 -17.76 -0.65 7.79
CA CYS A 37 -18.54 -1.89 7.68
C CYS A 37 -18.62 -2.67 8.99
N LEU A 38 -17.50 -2.79 9.71
CA LEU A 38 -17.40 -3.65 10.89
C LEU A 38 -17.92 -2.97 12.16
N LYS A 39 -18.11 -1.63 12.17
CA LYS A 39 -18.56 -0.84 13.33
C LYS A 39 -17.72 -1.05 14.60
N GLU A 40 -16.57 -1.72 14.50
CA GLU A 40 -15.67 -1.93 15.62
C GLU A 40 -14.83 -0.68 15.86
N HIS A 41 -14.63 -0.36 17.14
CA HIS A 41 -13.60 0.59 17.54
C HIS A 41 -12.27 -0.15 17.43
N VAL A 42 -11.58 0.00 16.29
CA VAL A 42 -10.20 -0.48 16.16
C VAL A 42 -9.34 0.28 17.17
N ILE A 43 -8.95 -0.41 18.25
CA ILE A 43 -8.23 0.21 19.38
C ILE A 43 -6.81 0.58 18.97
N ASN A 44 -6.16 -0.22 18.11
CA ASN A 44 -4.81 0.03 17.61
C ASN A 44 -4.69 -0.36 16.13
N ILE A 45 -4.16 0.55 15.31
CA ILE A 45 -3.84 0.30 13.89
C ILE A 45 -2.33 0.32 13.68
N TYR A 46 -1.81 -0.66 12.95
CA TYR A 46 -0.41 -0.71 12.51
C TYR A 46 -0.38 -0.92 11.00
N ALA A 47 0.03 0.10 10.25
CA ALA A 47 0.10 0.09 8.80
C ALA A 47 1.56 -0.05 8.36
N TRP A 48 1.84 -1.03 7.50
CA TRP A 48 3.20 -1.34 7.05
C TRP A 48 3.37 -0.98 5.57
N THR A 49 4.51 -0.37 5.23
CA THR A 49 4.89 -0.07 3.85
C THR A 49 6.29 -0.61 3.53
N GLY A 50 6.42 -1.24 2.36
CA GLY A 50 7.70 -1.69 1.82
C GLY A 50 8.57 -0.58 1.24
N SER A 51 8.08 0.67 1.23
CA SER A 51 8.74 1.81 0.59
C SER A 51 9.21 2.84 1.62
N GLN A 52 10.53 2.94 1.78
CA GLN A 52 11.13 4.01 2.59
C GLN A 52 10.84 5.41 2.01
N VAL A 53 10.66 5.51 0.68
CA VAL A 53 10.31 6.78 0.03
C VAL A 53 8.90 7.22 0.41
N VAL A 54 7.94 6.28 0.44
CA VAL A 54 6.60 6.57 0.91
C VAL A 54 6.61 6.96 2.39
N LEU A 55 7.36 6.22 3.22
CA LEU A 55 7.47 6.54 4.64
C LEU A 55 8.05 7.95 4.87
N PHE A 56 9.07 8.33 4.11
CA PHE A 56 9.63 9.68 4.12
C PHE A 56 8.62 10.75 3.71
N TRP A 57 7.75 10.47 2.73
CA TRP A 57 6.68 11.41 2.37
C TRP A 57 5.61 11.53 3.45
N LEU A 58 5.30 10.45 4.16
CA LEU A 58 4.35 10.46 5.28
C LEU A 58 4.93 11.10 6.55
N SER A 59 6.26 11.15 6.71
CA SER A 59 6.92 11.72 7.88
C SER A 59 6.95 13.25 7.90
N ALA A 60 6.45 13.93 6.88
CA ALA A 60 6.43 15.38 6.82
C ALA A 60 5.07 15.93 6.37
N PRO A 61 4.72 17.18 6.72
CA PRO A 61 3.45 17.78 6.33
C PRO A 61 3.24 17.79 4.80
N PRO A 62 2.05 17.38 4.29
CA PRO A 62 1.78 17.25 2.86
C PRO A 62 2.11 18.49 2.03
N ARG A 63 1.93 19.69 2.61
CA ARG A 63 2.24 21.00 1.99
C ARG A 63 3.70 21.17 1.54
N LYS A 64 4.63 20.36 2.05
CA LYS A 64 6.04 20.38 1.61
C LYS A 64 6.25 19.74 0.24
N TRP A 65 5.30 18.93 -0.23
CA TRP A 65 5.45 18.11 -1.42
C TRP A 65 4.80 18.72 -2.66
N LYS A 66 5.21 18.24 -3.83
CA LYS A 66 4.53 18.57 -5.10
C LYS A 66 3.09 18.05 -5.06
N PRO A 67 2.14 18.70 -5.77
CA PRO A 67 0.70 18.42 -5.65
C PRO A 67 0.31 16.93 -5.72
N PHE A 68 0.95 16.15 -6.59
CA PHE A 68 0.67 14.70 -6.69
C PHE A 68 0.88 13.95 -5.38
N VAL A 69 2.01 14.21 -4.71
CA VAL A 69 2.39 13.56 -3.45
C VAL A 69 1.65 14.20 -2.29
N ALA A 70 1.52 15.54 -2.29
CA ALA A 70 0.80 16.28 -1.25
C ALA A 70 -0.65 15.80 -1.11
N ASN A 71 -1.41 15.73 -2.21
CA ASN A 71 -2.82 15.34 -2.14
C ASN A 71 -3.02 13.92 -1.60
N ARG A 72 -2.12 13.00 -1.97
CA ARG A 72 -2.20 11.59 -1.52
C ARG A 72 -1.76 11.41 -0.09
N THR A 73 -0.66 12.06 0.30
CA THR A 73 -0.19 12.02 1.69
C THR A 73 -1.18 12.68 2.63
N SER A 74 -1.86 13.75 2.22
CA SER A 74 -2.96 14.33 3.01
C SER A 74 -4.05 13.30 3.27
N GLU A 75 -4.59 12.69 2.21
CA GLU A 75 -5.67 11.72 2.35
C GLU A 75 -5.26 10.48 3.16
N ILE A 76 -4.04 9.98 2.96
CA ILE A 76 -3.50 8.87 3.76
C ILE A 76 -3.46 9.24 5.24
N LEU A 77 -2.94 10.42 5.57
CA LEU A 77 -2.74 10.86 6.95
C LEU A 77 -4.06 11.26 7.63
N ASP A 78 -5.08 11.65 6.87
CA ASP A 78 -6.44 11.89 7.36
C ASP A 78 -7.12 10.58 7.81
N ILE A 79 -6.74 9.43 7.23
CA ILE A 79 -7.29 8.11 7.56
C ILE A 79 -6.43 7.39 8.61
N ILE A 80 -5.11 7.38 8.43
CA ILE A 80 -4.15 6.68 9.29
C ILE A 80 -3.07 7.66 9.73
N PRO A 81 -3.00 8.00 11.04
CA PRO A 81 -2.00 8.95 11.54
C PRO A 81 -0.56 8.50 11.25
N HIS A 82 0.33 9.47 11.09
CA HIS A 82 1.75 9.20 10.77
C HIS A 82 2.43 8.21 11.73
N ASN A 83 2.09 8.24 13.02
CA ASN A 83 2.66 7.37 14.07
C ASN A 83 2.28 5.90 13.92
N ASN A 84 1.36 5.58 13.02
CA ASN A 84 0.89 4.22 12.80
C ASN A 84 1.50 3.62 11.53
N TRP A 85 2.45 4.30 10.88
CA TRP A 85 3.14 3.84 9.68
C TRP A 85 4.53 3.29 9.99
N TYR A 86 4.80 2.08 9.54
CA TYR A 86 6.04 1.35 9.80
C TYR A 86 6.66 0.83 8.51
N TYR A 87 7.99 0.68 8.51
CA TYR A 87 8.71 0.08 7.40
C TYR A 87 8.77 -1.43 7.55
N VAL A 88 8.44 -2.16 6.49
CA VAL A 88 8.72 -3.59 6.37
C VAL A 88 9.75 -3.82 5.25
N PRO A 89 10.87 -4.50 5.50
CA PRO A 89 11.81 -4.86 4.45
C PRO A 89 11.16 -5.67 3.33
N THR A 90 11.55 -5.43 2.08
CA THR A 90 11.00 -6.14 0.89
C THR A 90 11.01 -7.66 1.02
N LYS A 91 12.05 -8.23 1.64
CA LYS A 91 12.19 -9.69 1.82
C LYS A 91 11.18 -10.27 2.81
N GLU A 92 10.54 -9.41 3.60
CA GLU A 92 9.67 -9.74 4.72
C GLU A 92 8.27 -9.16 4.51
N ASN A 93 8.03 -8.51 3.37
CA ASN A 93 6.76 -7.94 2.99
C ASN A 93 5.96 -8.96 2.16
N PRO A 94 4.95 -9.64 2.74
CA PRO A 94 4.13 -10.58 1.99
C PRO A 94 3.41 -9.92 0.81
N ALA A 95 3.09 -8.62 0.89
CA ALA A 95 2.43 -7.88 -0.21
C ALA A 95 3.33 -7.75 -1.46
N ASP A 96 4.65 -7.86 -1.32
CA ASP A 96 5.57 -7.84 -2.47
C ASP A 96 5.41 -9.09 -3.34
N LEU A 97 5.05 -10.23 -2.74
CA LEU A 97 4.81 -11.47 -3.49
C LEU A 97 3.60 -11.33 -4.41
N GLY A 98 2.53 -10.71 -3.89
CA GLY A 98 1.31 -10.46 -4.66
C GLY A 98 1.52 -9.44 -5.77
N SER A 99 2.41 -8.46 -5.59
CA SER A 99 2.64 -7.38 -6.57
C SER A 99 3.72 -7.70 -7.61
N ARG A 100 4.76 -8.48 -7.26
CA ARG A 100 5.83 -8.92 -8.18
C ARG A 100 5.47 -10.20 -8.95
N GLY A 101 4.52 -10.97 -8.43
CA GLY A 101 4.09 -12.23 -8.99
C GLY A 101 4.89 -13.39 -8.42
N MET A 102 4.18 -14.41 -7.95
CA MET A 102 4.70 -15.72 -7.58
C MET A 102 3.96 -16.79 -8.38
N PRO A 103 4.62 -17.86 -8.84
CA PRO A 103 3.94 -18.99 -9.43
C PRO A 103 2.90 -19.56 -8.43
N PRO A 104 1.64 -19.78 -8.83
CA PRO A 104 0.60 -20.25 -7.90
C PRO A 104 0.94 -21.56 -7.18
N LYS A 105 1.79 -22.40 -7.80
CA LYS A 105 2.30 -23.65 -7.24
C LYS A 105 3.24 -23.47 -6.04
N ASP A 106 3.90 -22.33 -5.93
CA ASP A 106 4.89 -22.06 -4.87
C ASP A 106 4.26 -21.30 -3.69
N LEU A 107 3.04 -20.77 -3.87
CA LEU A 107 2.29 -20.00 -2.87
C LEU A 107 1.89 -20.82 -1.62
N PRO A 108 1.48 -22.10 -1.73
CA PRO A 108 1.11 -22.90 -0.55
C PRO A 108 2.28 -23.08 0.43
N ASP A 109 3.50 -23.20 -0.08
CA ASP A 109 4.69 -23.45 0.72
C ASP A 109 5.34 -22.17 1.27
N TYR A 110 4.88 -21.00 0.85
CA TYR A 110 5.50 -19.72 1.21
C TYR A 110 4.96 -19.17 2.54
N ARG A 111 5.56 -19.64 3.65
CA ARG A 111 5.15 -19.30 5.02
C ARG A 111 4.95 -17.82 5.29
N LEU A 112 5.80 -16.94 4.76
CA LEU A 112 5.69 -15.49 4.98
C LEU A 112 4.34 -14.92 4.50
N TRP A 113 3.72 -15.49 3.46
CA TRP A 113 2.40 -15.05 2.98
C TRP A 113 1.28 -15.39 3.96
N TRP A 114 1.35 -16.57 4.58
CA TRP A 114 0.29 -17.10 5.45
C TRP A 114 0.48 -16.73 6.91
N GLU A 115 1.72 -16.73 7.38
CA GLU A 115 2.10 -16.58 8.79
C GLU A 115 2.57 -15.15 9.11
N GLY A 116 2.99 -14.39 8.09
CA GLY A 116 3.59 -13.07 8.25
C GLY A 116 5.04 -13.11 8.75
N PRO A 117 5.67 -11.94 8.97
CA PRO A 117 7.03 -11.87 9.50
C PRO A 117 7.08 -12.35 10.97
N PRO A 118 8.23 -12.87 11.44
CA PRO A 118 8.34 -13.50 12.75
C PRO A 118 8.31 -12.53 13.95
N TRP A 119 8.38 -11.22 13.73
CA TRP A 119 8.18 -10.20 14.77
C TRP A 119 6.71 -9.74 14.79
N LYS A 120 6.11 -9.76 15.99
CA LYS A 120 4.80 -9.16 16.29
C LYS A 120 4.96 -8.06 17.32
#